data_AF-A0A5E4RV89-F1
#
_entry.id   AF-A0A5E4RV89-F1
#
_cell.length_a   1.000
_cell.length_b   1.000
_cell.length_c   1.000
_cell.angle_alpha   90.00
_cell.angle_beta   90.00
_cell.angle_gamma   90.00
#
_symmetry.space_group_name_H-M   'P 1'
#
loop_
_entity.id
_entity.type
_entity.pdbx_description
1 polymer ?
#
loop_
_entity_poly.entity_id
_entity_poly.type
_entity_poly.pdbx_seq_one_letter_code
_entity_poly.pdbx_strand_id
1 'polypeptide(L)'
;MLEAANRLLSKLSPARDPYPGLSRAKRHFRKMRAKFYSDFADAIEDGANPFELFSRRCARAKERRNLMAPLYALWRDRASSKNLRKSWEGTIPDEDLIVISAGEKGDLPGALRFLARVVTLQQQTRAAIAGAVVLPIFMSVLLAAIQLGVAYGMMPIMIEIMPPEQFPLIGAGLYIVSGFVANWWPLLYGMPLLAIVGVLLSLSRWTGPLRRRVDNFGPFAVYRDVRAGEFLVSLAALTGAKTSVFDSISLLLAGASPWMRSHLLRMRASLKSERSMVKAMDTGIFNEEVFDRLVEYSGRSNFDAGIRKIGLMTIEEVAERIKMRSAALRSVLMALVGLTIIFTVAGMLQIGHAAGEYAESMF
;
A
#
# COMPACT_ATOMS: atom_id res chain seq x y z
N MET A 1 5.17 -41.16 -42.61
CA MET A 1 4.24 -40.04 -42.38
C MET A 1 3.84 -39.85 -40.92
N LEU A 2 3.58 -40.93 -40.16
CA LEU A 2 3.26 -40.86 -38.71
C LEU A 2 4.36 -40.23 -37.83
N GLU A 3 5.64 -40.47 -38.12
CA GLU A 3 6.75 -39.87 -37.33
C GLU A 3 6.92 -38.36 -37.55
N ALA A 4 6.65 -37.89 -38.77
CA ALA A 4 6.69 -36.47 -39.10
C ALA A 4 5.51 -35.72 -38.43
N ALA A 5 4.33 -36.34 -38.39
CA ALA A 5 3.17 -35.84 -37.67
C ALA A 5 3.42 -35.79 -36.14
N ASN A 6 4.06 -36.80 -35.55
CA ASN A 6 4.41 -36.81 -34.13
C ASN A 6 5.47 -35.75 -33.76
N ARG A 7 6.43 -35.46 -34.64
CA ARG A 7 7.43 -34.38 -34.44
C ARG A 7 6.82 -32.97 -34.56
N LEU A 8 5.77 -32.81 -35.36
CA LEU A 8 5.02 -31.55 -35.45
C LEU A 8 4.10 -31.36 -34.24
N LEU A 9 3.43 -32.43 -33.78
CA LEU A 9 2.60 -32.40 -32.58
C LEU A 9 3.40 -32.16 -31.29
N SER A 10 4.64 -32.66 -31.20
CA SER A 10 5.51 -32.37 -30.04
C SER A 10 6.02 -30.93 -29.99
N LYS A 11 6.14 -30.25 -31.14
CA LYS A 11 6.46 -28.82 -31.24
C LYS A 11 5.25 -27.90 -30.98
N LEU A 12 4.04 -28.42 -31.15
CA LEU A 12 2.77 -27.69 -30.94
C LEU A 12 2.17 -27.91 -29.54
N SER A 13 2.71 -28.86 -28.77
CA SER A 13 2.32 -29.02 -27.37
C SER A 13 2.91 -27.86 -26.57
N PRO A 14 2.11 -27.01 -25.89
CA PRO A 14 2.64 -25.95 -25.06
C PRO A 14 3.62 -26.58 -24.08
N ALA A 15 4.85 -26.05 -24.01
CA ALA A 15 5.86 -26.53 -23.08
C ALA A 15 5.19 -26.68 -21.70
N ARG A 16 5.11 -27.92 -21.19
CA ARG A 16 4.56 -28.18 -19.85
C ARG A 16 5.27 -27.22 -18.92
N ASP A 17 4.52 -26.29 -18.31
CA ASP A 17 5.07 -25.37 -17.32
C ASP A 17 5.79 -26.24 -16.28
N PRO A 18 7.14 -26.19 -16.19
CA PRO A 18 7.90 -27.10 -15.34
C PRO A 18 7.53 -26.94 -13.86
N TYR A 19 6.87 -25.83 -13.51
CA TYR A 19 6.39 -25.53 -12.16
C TYR A 19 4.96 -24.95 -12.21
N PRO A 20 3.92 -25.78 -12.36
CA PRO A 20 2.55 -25.29 -12.51
C PRO A 20 2.12 -24.45 -11.30
N GLY A 21 1.59 -23.26 -11.56
CA GLY A 21 1.13 -22.34 -10.52
C GLY A 21 2.23 -21.47 -9.91
N LEU A 22 3.44 -21.44 -10.48
CA LEU A 22 4.56 -20.63 -10.02
C LEU A 22 4.20 -19.15 -9.82
N SER A 23 3.43 -18.56 -10.73
CA SER A 23 2.97 -17.15 -10.61
C SER A 23 2.11 -16.90 -9.38
N ARG A 24 1.27 -17.87 -8.97
CA ARG A 24 0.48 -17.79 -7.73
C ARG A 24 1.39 -17.94 -6.51
N ALA A 25 2.34 -18.87 -6.56
CA ALA A 25 3.33 -19.09 -5.52
C ALA A 25 4.19 -17.83 -5.28
N LYS A 26 4.68 -17.16 -6.35
CA LYS A 26 5.41 -15.88 -6.25
C LYS A 26 4.59 -14.79 -5.55
N ARG A 27 3.29 -14.66 -5.89
CA ARG A 27 2.40 -13.68 -5.23
C ARG A 27 2.17 -14.02 -3.75
N HIS A 28 2.02 -15.30 -3.42
CA HIS A 28 1.88 -15.76 -2.04
C HIS A 28 3.16 -15.49 -1.24
N PHE A 29 4.33 -15.83 -1.82
CA PHE A 29 5.64 -15.55 -1.23
C PHE A 29 5.82 -14.08 -0.86
N ARG A 30 5.48 -13.14 -1.77
CA ARG A 30 5.58 -11.69 -1.47
C ARG A 30 4.85 -11.26 -0.20
N LYS A 31 3.75 -11.93 0.16
CA LYS A 31 3.01 -11.66 1.41
C LYS A 31 3.68 -12.27 2.64
N MET A 32 4.29 -13.45 2.52
CA MET A 32 4.94 -14.15 3.63
C MET A 32 6.45 -13.95 3.73
N ARG A 33 7.07 -13.19 2.80
CA ARG A 33 8.53 -13.10 2.65
C ARG A 33 9.24 -12.64 3.92
N ALA A 34 8.64 -11.73 4.70
CA ALA A 34 9.20 -11.28 5.98
C ALA A 34 9.43 -12.46 6.93
N LYS A 35 8.38 -13.25 7.18
CA LYS A 35 8.46 -14.46 8.02
C LYS A 35 9.42 -15.48 7.42
N PHE A 36 9.37 -15.69 6.10
CA PHE A 36 10.28 -16.61 5.44
C PHE A 36 11.75 -16.23 5.67
N TYR A 37 12.11 -14.95 5.53
CA TYR A 37 13.48 -14.47 5.75
C TYR A 37 13.92 -14.66 7.20
N SER A 38 13.05 -14.36 8.17
CA SER A 38 13.33 -14.62 9.59
C SER A 38 13.56 -16.11 9.85
N ASP A 39 12.59 -16.96 9.49
CA ASP A 39 12.67 -18.41 9.71
C ASP A 39 13.85 -19.06 8.94
N PHE A 40 14.31 -18.45 7.86
CA PHE A 40 15.47 -18.92 7.09
C PHE A 40 16.77 -18.46 7.73
N ALA A 41 16.83 -17.24 8.28
CA ALA A 41 17.98 -16.76 9.04
C ALA A 41 18.23 -17.62 10.28
N ASP A 42 17.17 -17.88 11.07
CA ASP A 42 17.26 -18.65 12.30
C ASP A 42 17.77 -20.08 12.02
N ALA A 43 17.24 -20.72 10.98
CA ALA A 43 17.69 -22.05 10.59
C ALA A 43 19.17 -22.10 10.17
N ILE A 44 19.68 -21.05 9.49
CA ILE A 44 21.08 -20.99 9.08
C ILE A 44 21.99 -20.75 10.29
N GLU A 45 21.56 -19.90 11.23
CA GLU A 45 22.29 -19.66 12.47
C GLU A 45 22.35 -20.90 13.37
N ASP A 46 21.29 -21.70 13.37
CA ASP A 46 21.24 -23.03 14.00
C ASP A 46 22.12 -24.09 13.27
N GLY A 47 22.85 -23.69 12.22
CA GLY A 47 23.79 -24.55 11.48
C GLY A 47 23.17 -25.33 10.32
N ALA A 48 21.91 -25.07 9.93
CA ALA A 48 21.32 -25.75 8.79
C ALA A 48 21.91 -25.26 7.46
N ASN A 49 22.13 -26.19 6.54
CA ASN A 49 22.57 -25.85 5.19
C ASN A 49 21.42 -25.15 4.40
N PRO A 50 21.62 -23.92 3.90
CA PRO A 50 20.60 -23.16 3.16
C PRO A 50 19.98 -23.92 1.98
N PHE A 51 20.77 -24.74 1.28
CA PHE A 51 20.34 -25.46 0.09
C PHE A 51 19.53 -26.71 0.44
N GLU A 52 19.84 -27.39 1.56
CA GLU A 52 19.03 -28.50 2.06
C GLU A 52 17.67 -28.05 2.58
N LEU A 53 17.59 -26.83 3.13
CA LEU A 53 16.32 -26.25 3.60
C LEU A 53 15.29 -26.17 2.47
N PHE A 54 15.71 -25.92 1.22
CA PHE A 54 14.79 -25.94 0.06
C PHE A 54 14.21 -27.33 -0.18
N SER A 55 15.03 -28.39 -0.15
CA SER A 55 14.58 -29.77 -0.29
C SER A 55 13.59 -30.17 0.81
N ARG A 56 13.92 -29.88 2.08
CA ARG A 56 13.06 -30.17 3.24
C ARG A 56 11.74 -29.40 3.20
N ARG A 57 11.77 -28.10 2.83
CA ARG A 57 10.56 -27.27 2.68
C ARG A 57 9.73 -27.72 1.46
N CYS A 58 10.34 -28.14 0.37
CA CYS A 58 9.66 -28.69 -0.82
C CYS A 58 8.89 -29.97 -0.48
N ALA A 59 9.52 -30.92 0.22
CA ALA A 59 8.89 -32.19 0.61
C ALA A 59 7.63 -31.94 1.46
N ARG A 60 7.76 -31.15 2.53
CA ARG A 60 6.63 -30.76 3.40
C ARG A 60 5.54 -29.99 2.67
N ALA A 61 5.92 -29.09 1.76
CA ALA A 61 4.96 -28.31 0.98
C ALA A 61 4.15 -29.18 0.01
N LYS A 62 4.77 -30.20 -0.60
CA LYS A 62 4.09 -31.14 -1.49
C LYS A 62 3.08 -32.00 -0.73
N GLU A 63 3.48 -32.52 0.44
CA GLU A 63 2.62 -33.32 1.32
C GLU A 63 1.38 -32.52 1.78
N ARG A 64 1.59 -31.28 2.21
CA ARG A 64 0.52 -30.40 2.71
C ARG A 64 -0.25 -29.65 1.62
N ARG A 65 0.00 -29.94 0.33
CA ARG A 65 -0.57 -29.22 -0.83
C ARG A 65 -0.44 -27.69 -0.69
N ASN A 66 0.69 -27.23 -0.17
CA ASN A 66 0.95 -25.81 0.09
C ASN A 66 1.19 -25.05 -1.23
N LEU A 67 0.63 -23.83 -1.34
CA LEU A 67 0.80 -22.93 -2.48
C LEU A 67 2.26 -22.61 -2.83
N MET A 68 3.19 -22.78 -1.89
CA MET A 68 4.62 -22.56 -2.06
C MET A 68 5.35 -23.73 -2.72
N ALA A 69 4.72 -24.91 -2.87
CA ALA A 69 5.38 -26.10 -3.39
C ALA A 69 6.08 -25.90 -4.76
N PRO A 70 5.48 -25.20 -5.76
CA PRO A 70 6.16 -24.94 -7.03
C PRO A 70 7.41 -24.07 -6.88
N LEU A 71 7.39 -23.12 -5.94
CA LEU A 71 8.50 -22.20 -5.70
C LEU A 71 9.67 -22.91 -5.00
N TYR A 72 9.37 -23.75 -3.99
CA TYR A 72 10.39 -24.56 -3.33
C TYR A 72 11.01 -25.60 -4.26
N ALA A 73 10.22 -26.20 -5.16
CA ALA A 73 10.74 -27.11 -6.18
C ALA A 73 11.74 -26.40 -7.11
N LEU A 74 11.38 -25.21 -7.61
CA LEU A 74 12.28 -24.39 -8.43
C LEU A 74 13.58 -24.03 -7.70
N TRP A 75 13.49 -23.57 -6.44
CA TRP A 75 14.67 -23.20 -5.65
C TRP A 75 15.56 -24.39 -5.36
N ARG A 76 14.98 -25.56 -5.07
CA ARG A 76 15.69 -26.83 -4.89
C ARG A 76 16.45 -27.20 -6.16
N ASP A 77 15.80 -27.16 -7.32
CA ASP A 77 16.43 -27.58 -8.57
C ASP A 77 17.61 -26.68 -8.95
N ARG A 78 17.50 -25.37 -8.63
CA ARG A 78 18.57 -24.39 -8.81
C ARG A 78 19.62 -24.41 -7.70
N ALA A 79 19.35 -25.03 -6.55
CA ALA A 79 20.26 -25.13 -5.41
C ALA A 79 21.55 -25.89 -5.73
N SER A 80 21.54 -26.70 -6.79
CA SER A 80 22.72 -27.34 -7.39
C SER A 80 23.86 -26.36 -7.68
N SER A 81 23.53 -25.08 -7.96
CA SER A 81 24.51 -24.02 -8.20
C SER A 81 25.28 -23.53 -6.97
N LYS A 82 24.91 -23.99 -5.75
CA LYS A 82 25.46 -23.55 -4.45
C LYS A 82 25.54 -22.03 -4.31
N ASN A 83 24.58 -21.32 -4.90
CA ASN A 83 24.52 -19.86 -4.92
C ASN A 83 23.05 -19.42 -4.77
N LEU A 84 22.71 -18.80 -3.63
CA LEU A 84 21.33 -18.39 -3.33
C LEU A 84 20.83 -17.34 -4.30
N ARG A 85 21.70 -16.43 -4.77
CA ARG A 85 21.34 -15.46 -5.82
C ARG A 85 20.78 -16.19 -7.04
N LYS A 86 21.49 -17.20 -7.57
CA LYS A 86 21.03 -18.01 -8.71
C LYS A 86 19.76 -18.81 -8.39
N SER A 87 19.64 -19.34 -7.16
CA SER A 87 18.43 -20.05 -6.73
C SER A 87 17.18 -19.17 -6.73
N TRP A 88 17.32 -17.91 -6.30
CA TRP A 88 16.19 -17.00 -6.09
C TRP A 88 15.97 -15.98 -7.23
N GLU A 89 16.85 -15.92 -8.21
CA GLU A 89 16.77 -15.01 -9.35
C GLU A 89 15.41 -15.10 -10.08
N GLY A 90 14.76 -13.96 -10.28
CA GLY A 90 13.46 -13.84 -10.93
C GLY A 90 12.28 -14.43 -10.12
N THR A 91 12.49 -14.82 -8.86
CA THR A 91 11.45 -15.39 -7.99
C THR A 91 11.14 -14.52 -6.77
N ILE A 92 12.15 -13.80 -6.27
CA ILE A 92 12.02 -12.80 -5.22
C ILE A 92 12.25 -11.40 -5.80
N PRO A 93 11.90 -10.31 -5.09
CA PRO A 93 12.22 -8.94 -5.53
C PRO A 93 13.73 -8.72 -5.69
N ASP A 94 14.13 -7.99 -6.72
CA ASP A 94 15.55 -7.78 -7.06
C ASP A 94 16.31 -7.04 -5.95
N GLU A 95 15.64 -6.11 -5.26
CA GLU A 95 16.16 -5.39 -4.09
C GLU A 95 16.57 -6.34 -2.97
N ASP A 96 15.70 -7.30 -2.63
CA ASP A 96 15.96 -8.32 -1.62
C ASP A 96 17.14 -9.23 -2.06
N LEU A 97 17.18 -9.59 -3.34
CA LEU A 97 18.20 -10.47 -3.91
C LEU A 97 19.61 -9.88 -3.80
N ILE A 98 19.76 -8.57 -3.95
CA ILE A 98 21.06 -7.90 -3.84
C ILE A 98 21.56 -7.94 -2.40
N VAL A 99 20.70 -7.60 -1.43
CA VAL A 99 21.03 -7.63 0.01
C VAL A 99 21.42 -9.05 0.43
N ILE A 100 20.67 -10.06 -0.03
CA ILE A 100 21.01 -11.48 0.19
C ILE A 100 22.37 -11.81 -0.40
N SER A 101 22.63 -11.43 -1.66
CA SER A 101 23.88 -11.77 -2.36
C SER A 101 25.12 -11.16 -1.70
N ALA A 102 24.95 -10.03 -1.02
CA ALA A 102 26.01 -9.44 -0.21
C ALA A 102 26.18 -10.17 1.13
N GLY A 103 25.08 -10.54 1.78
CA GLY A 103 25.09 -11.37 2.99
C GLY A 103 25.74 -12.74 2.77
N GLU A 104 25.58 -13.35 1.60
CA GLU A 104 26.22 -14.63 1.25
C GLU A 104 27.76 -14.60 1.38
N LYS A 105 28.40 -13.43 1.22
CA LYS A 105 29.85 -13.27 1.36
C LYS A 105 30.31 -12.93 2.79
N GLY A 106 29.37 -12.78 3.71
CA GLY A 106 29.61 -12.35 5.08
C GLY A 106 28.54 -12.90 6.02
N ASP A 107 27.72 -11.99 6.58
CA ASP A 107 26.65 -12.33 7.54
C ASP A 107 25.30 -12.48 6.84
N LEU A 108 25.06 -13.69 6.30
CA LEU A 108 23.79 -14.03 5.65
C LEU A 108 22.59 -14.01 6.63
N PRO A 109 22.67 -14.61 7.84
CA PRO A 109 21.59 -14.51 8.83
C PRO A 109 21.23 -13.06 9.17
N GLY A 110 22.22 -12.20 9.42
CA GLY A 110 21.99 -10.78 9.69
C GLY A 110 21.33 -10.04 8.52
N ALA A 111 21.77 -10.30 7.28
CA ALA A 111 21.16 -9.71 6.09
C ALA A 111 19.68 -10.12 5.92
N LEU A 112 19.37 -11.40 6.16
CA LEU A 112 18.00 -11.92 6.11
C LEU A 112 17.11 -11.35 7.22
N ARG A 113 17.61 -11.21 8.45
CA ARG A 113 16.89 -10.57 9.56
C ARG A 113 16.61 -9.10 9.28
N PHE A 114 17.60 -8.41 8.73
CA PHE A 114 17.43 -7.03 8.30
C PHE A 114 16.30 -6.94 7.25
N LEU A 115 16.33 -7.75 6.20
CA LEU A 115 15.24 -7.80 5.21
C LEU A 115 13.88 -8.14 5.84
N ALA A 116 13.83 -9.11 6.76
CA ALA A 116 12.62 -9.48 7.47
C ALA A 116 12.02 -8.27 8.22
N ARG A 117 12.86 -7.47 8.89
CA ARG A 117 12.43 -6.25 9.59
C ARG A 117 11.91 -5.19 8.62
N VAL A 118 12.62 -4.94 7.53
CA VAL A 118 12.21 -3.97 6.49
C VAL A 118 10.86 -4.35 5.89
N VAL A 119 10.69 -5.60 5.49
CA VAL A 119 9.43 -6.05 4.90
C VAL A 119 8.30 -6.02 5.93
N THR A 120 8.57 -6.43 7.18
CA THR A 120 7.57 -6.34 8.27
C THR A 120 7.09 -4.91 8.44
N LEU A 121 8.02 -3.94 8.48
CA LEU A 121 7.66 -2.53 8.62
C LEU A 121 6.83 -2.04 7.43
N GLN A 122 7.22 -2.36 6.20
CA GLN A 122 6.43 -2.03 5.00
C GLN A 122 5.00 -2.62 5.06
N GLN A 123 4.86 -3.86 5.53
CA GLN A 123 3.57 -4.51 5.69
C GLN A 123 2.71 -3.86 6.77
N GLN A 124 3.31 -3.52 7.92
CA GLN A 124 2.64 -2.82 9.02
C GLN A 124 2.19 -1.43 8.59
N THR A 125 3.03 -0.65 7.92
CA THR A 125 2.67 0.68 7.39
C THR A 125 1.53 0.58 6.40
N ARG A 126 1.59 -0.39 5.47
CA ARG A 126 0.49 -0.61 4.52
C ARG A 126 -0.81 -1.00 5.22
N ALA A 127 -0.73 -1.85 6.25
CA ALA A 127 -1.90 -2.25 7.03
C ALA A 127 -2.48 -1.09 7.84
N ALA A 128 -1.63 -0.25 8.44
CA ALA A 128 -2.03 0.96 9.15
C ALA A 128 -2.75 1.95 8.23
N ILE A 129 -2.19 2.19 7.03
CA ILE A 129 -2.82 3.03 6.00
C ILE A 129 -4.17 2.45 5.58
N ALA A 130 -4.25 1.14 5.32
CA ALA A 130 -5.50 0.51 4.93
C ALA A 130 -6.55 0.60 6.06
N GLY A 131 -6.17 0.30 7.29
CA GLY A 131 -7.05 0.38 8.46
C GLY A 131 -7.56 1.79 8.73
N ALA A 132 -6.72 2.80 8.52
CA ALA A 132 -7.07 4.21 8.65
C ALA A 132 -8.14 4.69 7.65
N VAL A 133 -8.26 4.03 6.50
CA VAL A 133 -9.14 4.48 5.39
C VAL A 133 -10.42 3.64 5.28
N VAL A 134 -10.38 2.36 5.65
CA VAL A 134 -11.54 1.45 5.53
C VAL A 134 -12.77 1.97 6.28
N LEU A 135 -12.60 2.43 7.52
CA LEU A 135 -13.74 2.84 8.32
C LEU A 135 -14.35 4.17 7.86
N PRO A 136 -13.58 5.23 7.56
CA PRO A 136 -14.13 6.43 6.90
C PRO A 136 -14.91 6.12 5.62
N ILE A 137 -14.41 5.21 4.76
CA ILE A 137 -15.14 4.80 3.56
C ILE A 137 -16.48 4.17 3.92
N PHE A 138 -16.49 3.22 4.87
CA PHE A 138 -17.72 2.58 5.32
C PHE A 138 -18.72 3.61 5.87
N MET A 139 -18.27 4.57 6.68
CA MET A 139 -19.13 5.62 7.23
C MET A 139 -19.68 6.55 6.15
N SER A 140 -18.87 6.94 5.16
CA SER A 140 -19.32 7.74 4.02
C SER A 140 -20.36 7.01 3.17
N VAL A 141 -20.18 5.70 2.94
CA VAL A 141 -21.14 4.87 2.22
C VAL A 141 -22.44 4.73 3.01
N LEU A 142 -22.36 4.49 4.32
CA LEU A 142 -23.53 4.41 5.19
C LEU A 142 -24.30 5.74 5.22
N LEU A 143 -23.60 6.88 5.32
CA LEU A 143 -24.21 8.19 5.27
C LEU A 143 -24.95 8.43 3.95
N ALA A 144 -24.29 8.13 2.81
CA ALA A 144 -24.90 8.26 1.50
C ALA A 144 -26.13 7.35 1.34
N ALA A 145 -26.05 6.11 1.84
CA ALA A 145 -27.15 5.15 1.80
C ALA A 145 -28.37 5.64 2.59
N ILE A 146 -28.17 6.19 3.80
CA ILE A 146 -29.26 6.76 4.61
C ILE A 146 -29.92 7.91 3.85
N GLN A 147 -29.14 8.87 3.36
CA GLN A 147 -29.68 10.04 2.69
C GLN A 147 -30.41 9.69 1.38
N LEU A 148 -29.87 8.76 0.59
CA LEU A 148 -30.52 8.26 -0.62
C LEU A 148 -31.79 7.47 -0.31
N GLY A 149 -31.78 6.67 0.76
CA GLY A 149 -32.95 5.93 1.23
C GLY A 149 -34.09 6.88 1.64
N VAL A 150 -33.76 7.99 2.30
CA VAL A 150 -34.75 9.04 2.60
C VAL A 150 -35.25 9.69 1.33
N ALA A 151 -34.34 10.09 0.44
CA ALA A 151 -34.67 10.86 -0.77
C ALA A 151 -35.53 10.09 -1.79
N TYR A 152 -35.23 8.81 -2.02
CA TYR A 152 -35.92 8.00 -3.03
C TYR A 152 -36.92 7.00 -2.47
N GLY A 153 -36.80 6.63 -1.19
CA GLY A 153 -37.72 5.69 -0.55
C GLY A 153 -38.76 6.40 0.28
N MET A 154 -38.31 7.14 1.30
CA MET A 154 -39.21 7.59 2.36
C MET A 154 -39.96 8.88 2.02
N MET A 155 -39.27 9.88 1.46
CA MET A 155 -39.87 11.18 1.18
C MET A 155 -41.03 11.14 0.17
N PRO A 156 -40.96 10.37 -0.93
CA PRO A 156 -42.09 10.25 -1.85
C PRO A 156 -43.38 9.77 -1.17
N ILE A 157 -43.27 8.79 -0.27
CA ILE A 157 -44.41 8.26 0.50
C ILE A 157 -45.02 9.34 1.39
N MET A 158 -44.19 10.18 2.03
CA MET A 158 -44.67 11.23 2.92
C MET A 158 -45.46 12.32 2.18
N ILE A 159 -45.04 12.67 0.97
CA ILE A 159 -45.69 13.69 0.12
C ILE A 159 -47.04 13.19 -0.41
N GLU A 160 -47.19 11.89 -0.61
CA GLU A 160 -48.48 11.28 -0.98
C GLU A 160 -49.50 11.35 0.17
N ILE A 161 -49.04 11.31 1.42
CA ILE A 161 -49.91 11.34 2.61
C ILE A 161 -50.33 12.77 2.96
N MET A 162 -49.38 13.70 2.97
CA MET A 162 -49.60 15.08 3.40
C MET A 162 -48.82 16.03 2.49
N PRO A 163 -49.43 17.14 2.03
CA PRO A 163 -48.75 18.08 1.16
C PRO A 163 -47.54 18.73 1.87
N PRO A 164 -46.42 19.00 1.15
CA PRO A 164 -45.17 19.49 1.75
C PRO A 164 -45.32 20.82 2.50
N GLU A 165 -46.31 21.64 2.14
CA GLU A 165 -46.57 22.95 2.76
C GLU A 165 -47.04 22.81 4.21
N GLN A 166 -47.57 21.65 4.57
CA GLN A 166 -48.01 21.34 5.93
C GLN A 166 -46.93 20.64 6.75
N PHE A 167 -45.76 20.37 6.16
CA PHE A 167 -44.68 19.74 6.90
C PHE A 167 -44.19 20.66 8.02
N PRO A 168 -44.14 20.15 9.27
CA PRO A 168 -43.56 20.89 10.37
C PRO A 168 -42.06 21.19 10.15
N LEU A 169 -41.48 22.14 10.90
CA LEU A 169 -40.15 22.71 10.65
C LEU A 169 -39.03 21.71 10.31
N ILE A 170 -38.85 20.64 11.11
CA ILE A 170 -37.79 19.64 10.89
C ILE A 170 -38.14 18.77 9.68
N GLY A 171 -39.41 18.41 9.53
CA GLY A 171 -39.94 17.70 8.36
C GLY A 171 -39.74 18.47 7.04
N ALA A 172 -40.03 19.76 7.04
CA ALA A 172 -39.79 20.64 5.90
C ALA A 172 -38.29 20.74 5.57
N GLY A 173 -37.43 20.86 6.60
CA GLY A 173 -35.98 20.80 6.42
C GLY A 173 -35.50 19.48 5.81
N LEU A 174 -36.05 18.36 6.28
CA LEU A 174 -35.76 17.03 5.74
C LEU A 174 -36.21 16.90 4.28
N TYR A 175 -37.39 17.44 3.92
CA TYR A 175 -37.87 17.51 2.55
C TYR A 175 -36.90 18.27 1.63
N ILE A 176 -36.47 19.46 2.02
CA ILE A 176 -35.51 20.27 1.25
C ILE A 176 -34.18 19.53 1.05
N VAL A 177 -33.60 18.99 2.13
CA VAL A 177 -32.33 18.24 2.07
C VAL A 177 -32.47 17.00 1.20
N SER A 178 -33.58 16.26 1.36
CA SER A 178 -33.84 15.06 0.57
C SER A 178 -34.01 15.35 -0.91
N GLY A 179 -34.70 16.44 -1.28
CA GLY A 179 -34.81 16.90 -2.67
C GLY A 179 -33.46 17.35 -3.25
N PHE A 180 -32.63 18.02 -2.46
CA PHE A 180 -31.26 18.36 -2.88
C PHE A 180 -30.42 17.10 -3.13
N VAL A 181 -30.48 16.12 -2.24
CA VAL A 181 -29.79 14.83 -2.42
C VAL A 181 -30.33 14.09 -3.65
N ALA A 182 -31.65 13.96 -3.83
CA ALA A 182 -32.24 13.28 -4.98
C ALA A 182 -31.77 13.87 -6.32
N ASN A 183 -31.63 15.19 -6.41
CA ASN A 183 -31.24 15.85 -7.66
C ASN A 183 -29.72 15.86 -7.88
N TRP A 184 -28.93 15.95 -6.81
CA TRP A 184 -27.48 16.20 -6.91
C TRP A 184 -26.60 15.06 -6.40
N TRP A 185 -27.15 13.91 -5.99
CA TRP A 185 -26.35 12.80 -5.46
C TRP A 185 -25.19 12.32 -6.37
N PRO A 186 -25.31 12.29 -7.72
CA PRO A 186 -24.18 11.85 -8.55
C PRO A 186 -23.00 12.82 -8.43
N LEU A 187 -23.28 14.11 -8.24
CA LEU A 187 -22.26 15.12 -8.03
C LEU A 187 -21.76 15.10 -6.59
N LEU A 188 -22.65 14.98 -5.60
CA LEU A 188 -22.31 14.97 -4.17
C LEU A 188 -21.42 13.79 -3.77
N TYR A 189 -21.67 12.61 -4.32
CA TYR A 189 -20.95 11.39 -3.97
C TYR A 189 -20.01 10.89 -5.07
N GLY A 190 -20.42 11.03 -6.33
CA GLY A 190 -19.63 10.57 -7.47
C GLY A 190 -18.40 11.45 -7.71
N MET A 191 -18.50 12.78 -7.63
CA MET A 191 -17.34 13.66 -7.84
C MET A 191 -16.26 13.46 -6.78
N PRO A 192 -16.55 13.41 -5.46
CA PRO A 192 -15.53 13.09 -4.46
C PRO A 192 -14.91 11.71 -4.65
N LEU A 193 -15.71 10.70 -5.02
CA LEU A 193 -15.20 9.36 -5.31
C LEU A 193 -14.21 9.37 -6.48
N LEU A 194 -14.57 10.03 -7.58
CA LEU A 194 -13.70 10.18 -8.75
C LEU A 194 -12.43 10.97 -8.41
N ALA A 195 -12.54 12.02 -7.59
CA ALA A 195 -11.39 12.79 -7.12
C ALA A 195 -10.45 11.92 -6.28
N ILE A 196 -10.97 11.10 -5.35
CA ILE A 196 -10.17 10.17 -4.54
C ILE A 196 -9.45 9.17 -5.45
N VAL A 197 -10.16 8.55 -6.40
CA VAL A 197 -9.56 7.61 -7.36
C VAL A 197 -8.48 8.30 -8.19
N GLY A 198 -8.75 9.51 -8.67
CA GLY A 198 -7.79 10.33 -9.42
C GLY A 198 -6.52 10.61 -8.60
N VAL A 199 -6.67 11.00 -7.34
CA VAL A 199 -5.55 11.19 -6.40
C VAL A 199 -4.75 9.90 -6.27
N LEU A 200 -5.39 8.77 -5.96
CA LEU A 200 -4.71 7.49 -5.77
C LEU A 200 -3.92 7.03 -7.01
N LEU A 201 -4.47 7.22 -8.20
CA LEU A 201 -3.79 6.92 -9.47
C LEU A 201 -2.62 7.89 -9.73
N SER A 202 -2.79 9.16 -9.36
CA SER A 202 -1.78 10.19 -9.54
C SER A 202 -0.56 10.01 -8.63
N LEU A 203 -0.73 9.47 -7.41
CA LEU A 203 0.35 9.35 -6.41
C LEU A 203 1.62 8.72 -6.99
N SER A 204 1.48 7.62 -7.75
CA SER A 204 2.61 6.87 -8.30
C SER A 204 3.07 7.33 -9.69
N ARG A 205 2.21 8.03 -10.43
CA ARG A 205 2.40 8.34 -11.86
C ARG A 205 2.74 9.80 -12.13
N TRP A 206 2.14 10.73 -11.38
CA TRP A 206 2.28 12.16 -11.62
C TRP A 206 3.69 12.63 -11.27
N THR A 207 4.36 13.24 -12.22
CA THR A 207 5.74 13.76 -12.12
C THR A 207 5.80 15.22 -12.58
N GLY A 208 6.92 15.89 -12.33
CA GLY A 208 7.19 17.24 -12.84
C GLY A 208 7.29 18.31 -11.75
N PRO A 209 7.52 19.59 -12.13
CA PRO A 209 7.75 20.68 -11.18
C PRO A 209 6.49 21.02 -10.37
N LEU A 210 5.29 20.92 -10.96
CA LEU A 210 4.03 21.19 -10.27
C LEU A 210 3.78 20.18 -9.14
N ARG A 211 4.21 18.93 -9.31
CA ARG A 211 4.11 17.87 -8.30
C ARG A 211 4.83 18.25 -7.00
N ARG A 212 5.98 18.91 -7.09
CA ARG A 212 6.80 19.33 -5.92
C ARG A 212 6.05 20.26 -4.97
N ARG A 213 5.18 21.13 -5.49
CA ARG A 213 4.38 22.03 -4.64
C ARG A 213 3.31 21.27 -3.86
N VAL A 214 2.78 20.20 -4.45
CA VAL A 214 1.70 19.38 -3.87
C VAL A 214 2.25 18.26 -2.98
N ASP A 215 3.53 17.91 -3.10
CA ASP A 215 4.21 16.92 -2.25
C ASP A 215 4.23 17.26 -0.76
N ASN A 216 3.90 18.50 -0.37
CA ASN A 216 3.78 18.90 1.02
C ASN A 216 2.36 18.79 1.59
N PHE A 217 1.36 18.36 0.79
CA PHE A 217 -0.05 18.39 1.19
C PHE A 217 -0.74 17.03 1.18
N GLY A 218 -1.49 16.75 2.25
CA GLY A 218 -2.48 15.67 2.30
C GLY A 218 -1.92 14.28 1.95
N PRO A 219 -2.62 13.49 1.09
CA PRO A 219 -2.19 12.14 0.70
C PRO A 219 -0.84 12.10 -0.02
N PHE A 220 -0.45 13.19 -0.68
CA PHE A 220 0.79 13.27 -1.43
C PHE A 220 2.01 13.36 -0.52
N ALA A 221 1.91 14.12 0.58
CA ALA A 221 2.94 14.17 1.62
C ALA A 221 3.15 12.80 2.26
N VAL A 222 2.05 12.12 2.61
CA VAL A 222 2.10 10.76 3.15
C VAL A 222 2.78 9.81 2.16
N TYR A 223 2.39 9.84 0.88
CA TYR A 223 3.03 9.00 -0.13
C TYR A 223 4.53 9.30 -0.27
N ARG A 224 4.91 10.58 -0.33
CA ARG A 224 6.31 11.01 -0.39
C ARG A 224 7.10 10.45 0.79
N ASP A 225 6.63 10.68 2.02
CA ASP A 225 7.39 10.36 3.24
C ASP A 225 7.57 8.83 3.40
N VAL A 226 6.53 8.03 3.11
CA VAL A 226 6.66 6.55 3.09
C VAL A 226 7.69 6.12 2.07
N ARG A 227 7.63 6.67 0.85
CA ARG A 227 8.55 6.31 -0.23
C ARG A 227 9.98 6.77 0.02
N ALA A 228 10.15 7.91 0.66
CA ALA A 228 11.44 8.43 1.10
C ALA A 228 12.06 7.54 2.18
N GLY A 229 11.27 7.13 3.19
CA GLY A 229 11.71 6.20 4.22
C GLY A 229 12.09 4.84 3.64
N GLU A 230 11.25 4.25 2.76
CA GLU A 230 11.57 3.01 2.05
C GLU A 230 12.87 3.13 1.25
N PHE A 231 13.07 4.25 0.56
CA PHE A 231 14.31 4.53 -0.17
C PHE A 231 15.53 4.54 0.75
N LEU A 232 15.48 5.26 1.89
CA LEU A 232 16.60 5.31 2.84
C LEU A 232 16.93 3.94 3.42
N VAL A 233 15.90 3.15 3.74
CA VAL A 233 16.06 1.79 4.27
C VAL A 233 16.71 0.88 3.22
N SER A 234 16.23 0.88 1.98
CA SER A 234 16.83 0.09 0.90
C SER A 234 18.24 0.58 0.56
N LEU A 235 18.49 1.89 0.58
CA LEU A 235 19.80 2.46 0.34
C LEU A 235 20.80 1.99 1.42
N ALA A 236 20.44 2.10 2.69
CA ALA A 236 21.32 1.66 3.79
C ALA A 236 21.58 0.15 3.78
N ALA A 237 20.63 -0.64 3.28
CA ALA A 237 20.82 -2.08 3.06
C ALA A 237 21.92 -2.35 2.02
N LEU A 238 21.85 -1.65 0.90
CA LEU A 238 22.76 -1.81 -0.23
C LEU A 238 24.16 -1.25 0.08
N THR A 239 24.25 -0.09 0.75
CA THR A 239 25.53 0.48 1.17
C THR A 239 26.20 -0.33 2.27
N GLY A 240 25.43 -0.84 3.25
CA GLY A 240 25.94 -1.78 4.25
C GLY A 240 26.48 -3.08 3.64
N ALA A 241 25.92 -3.48 2.50
CA ALA A 241 26.41 -4.56 1.65
C ALA A 241 27.67 -4.20 0.81
N LYS A 242 28.32 -3.07 1.10
CA LYS A 242 29.46 -2.51 0.38
C LYS A 242 29.17 -2.17 -1.09
N THR A 243 27.90 -1.97 -1.45
CA THR A 243 27.54 -1.46 -2.78
C THR A 243 27.71 0.05 -2.78
N SER A 244 28.27 0.62 -3.86
CA SER A 244 28.39 2.08 -3.96
C SER A 244 26.99 2.72 -3.97
N VAL A 245 26.88 3.96 -3.51
CA VAL A 245 25.61 4.71 -3.50
C VAL A 245 25.06 4.87 -4.92
N PHE A 246 25.94 5.09 -5.89
CA PHE A 246 25.58 5.22 -7.30
C PHE A 246 24.97 3.92 -7.86
N ASP A 247 25.60 2.78 -7.58
CA ASP A 247 25.11 1.47 -8.01
C ASP A 247 23.82 1.10 -7.29
N SER A 248 23.72 1.42 -6.00
CA SER A 248 22.52 1.22 -5.19
C SER A 248 21.30 1.93 -5.80
N ILE A 249 21.45 3.21 -6.15
CA ILE A 249 20.39 3.97 -6.83
C ILE A 249 20.05 3.36 -8.20
N SER A 250 21.06 2.88 -8.93
CA SER A 250 20.86 2.24 -10.23
C SER A 250 20.07 0.92 -10.13
N LEU A 251 20.25 0.18 -9.04
CA LEU A 251 19.48 -1.03 -8.76
C LEU A 251 18.03 -0.68 -8.38
N LEU A 252 17.83 0.34 -7.54
CA LEU A 252 16.49 0.81 -7.15
C LEU A 252 15.67 1.37 -8.33
N LEU A 253 16.34 1.87 -9.38
CA LEU A 253 15.67 2.36 -10.58
C LEU A 253 14.88 1.29 -11.36
N ALA A 254 15.23 0.02 -11.23
CA ALA A 254 14.60 -1.08 -11.99
C ALA A 254 13.15 -1.35 -11.55
N GLY A 255 12.85 -1.18 -10.26
CA GLY A 255 11.53 -1.38 -9.66
C GLY A 255 10.75 -0.11 -9.34
N ALA A 256 11.33 1.06 -9.57
CA ALA A 256 10.77 2.34 -9.15
C ALA A 256 9.51 2.74 -9.93
N SER A 257 8.52 3.30 -9.21
CA SER A 257 7.36 3.96 -9.82
C SER A 257 7.80 5.17 -10.67
N PRO A 258 7.00 5.64 -11.64
CA PRO A 258 7.34 6.84 -12.41
C PRO A 258 7.72 8.05 -11.54
N TRP A 259 6.98 8.29 -10.44
CA TRP A 259 7.32 9.32 -9.46
C TRP A 259 8.71 9.10 -8.84
N MET A 260 8.95 7.92 -8.25
CA MET A 260 10.23 7.61 -7.60
C MET A 260 11.40 7.65 -8.60
N ARG A 261 11.18 7.11 -9.81
CA ARG A 261 12.15 7.08 -10.89
C ARG A 261 12.61 8.49 -11.26
N SER A 262 11.71 9.47 -11.28
CA SER A 262 12.08 10.87 -11.54
C SER A 262 13.03 11.45 -10.49
N HIS A 263 12.89 11.05 -9.22
CA HIS A 263 13.81 11.43 -8.14
C HIS A 263 15.14 10.70 -8.27
N LEU A 264 15.13 9.37 -8.40
CA LEU A 264 16.34 8.56 -8.51
C LEU A 264 17.21 8.94 -9.73
N LEU A 265 16.60 9.26 -10.87
CA LEU A 265 17.33 9.73 -12.05
C LEU A 265 18.04 11.07 -11.80
N ARG A 266 17.39 11.99 -11.08
CA ARG A 266 18.00 13.26 -10.66
C ARG A 266 19.14 13.01 -9.68
N MET A 267 18.93 12.17 -8.66
CA MET A 267 19.99 11.82 -7.70
C MET A 267 21.22 11.23 -8.41
N ARG A 268 20.99 10.29 -9.33
CA ARG A 268 22.07 9.66 -10.10
C ARG A 268 22.82 10.64 -10.98
N ALA A 269 22.14 11.64 -11.55
CA ALA A 269 22.77 12.70 -12.30
C ALA A 269 23.60 13.60 -11.37
N SER A 270 23.03 14.03 -10.24
CA SER A 270 23.71 14.88 -9.26
C SER A 270 24.93 14.21 -8.64
N LEU A 271 24.91 12.90 -8.40
CA LEU A 271 26.08 12.16 -7.88
C LEU A 271 27.29 12.18 -8.82
N LYS A 272 27.12 12.49 -10.11
CA LYS A 272 28.24 12.62 -11.05
C LYS A 272 28.93 13.98 -10.95
N SER A 273 28.22 15.02 -10.50
CA SER A 273 28.69 16.41 -10.50
C SER A 273 28.90 16.99 -9.09
N GLU A 274 28.18 16.49 -8.10
CA GLU A 274 28.24 16.96 -6.71
C GLU A 274 29.27 16.18 -5.90
N ARG A 275 30.07 16.90 -5.10
CA ARG A 275 31.03 16.28 -4.17
C ARG A 275 30.37 15.72 -2.92
N SER A 276 29.20 16.24 -2.54
CA SER A 276 28.45 15.81 -1.35
C SER A 276 27.32 14.86 -1.74
N MET A 277 27.34 13.67 -1.15
CA MET A 277 26.30 12.66 -1.35
C MET A 277 24.92 13.14 -0.87
N VAL A 278 24.85 13.81 0.29
CA VAL A 278 23.57 14.31 0.82
C VAL A 278 22.97 15.36 -0.11
N LYS A 279 23.81 16.26 -0.62
CA LYS A 279 23.37 17.28 -1.59
C LYS A 279 22.89 16.65 -2.89
N ALA A 280 23.52 15.56 -3.33
CA ALA A 280 23.04 14.82 -4.50
C ALA A 280 21.67 14.16 -4.29
N MET A 281 21.29 13.88 -3.04
CA MET A 281 19.97 13.33 -2.68
C MET A 281 18.87 14.40 -2.53
N ASP A 282 19.22 15.68 -2.54
CA ASP A 282 18.27 16.79 -2.49
C ASP A 282 17.48 16.92 -3.81
N THR A 283 16.41 16.14 -3.92
CA THR A 283 15.54 16.13 -5.09
C THR A 283 14.11 16.59 -4.78
N GLY A 284 13.84 16.93 -3.51
CA GLY A 284 12.51 17.15 -2.93
C GLY A 284 11.78 15.86 -2.50
N ILE A 285 12.49 14.73 -2.41
CA ILE A 285 11.92 13.47 -1.90
C ILE A 285 11.77 13.47 -0.37
N PHE A 286 12.63 14.21 0.33
CA PHE A 286 12.59 14.33 1.78
C PHE A 286 11.83 15.61 2.15
N ASN A 287 11.11 15.58 3.27
CA ASN A 287 10.69 16.81 3.91
C ASN A 287 11.91 17.50 4.56
N GLU A 288 11.75 18.76 4.95
CA GLU A 288 12.84 19.55 5.54
C GLU A 288 13.43 18.86 6.78
N GLU A 289 12.57 18.37 7.69
CA GLU A 289 13.00 17.69 8.92
C GLU A 289 13.85 16.43 8.66
N VAL A 290 13.46 15.56 7.72
CA VAL A 290 14.23 14.36 7.38
C VAL A 290 15.52 14.73 6.65
N PHE A 291 15.49 15.77 5.81
CA PHE A 291 16.66 16.24 5.11
C PHE A 291 17.71 16.82 6.06
N ASP A 292 17.30 17.64 7.02
CA ASP A 292 18.19 18.20 8.05
C ASP A 292 18.84 17.08 8.88
N ARG A 293 18.04 16.09 9.30
CA ARG A 293 18.56 14.89 9.97
C ARG A 293 19.59 14.15 9.09
N LEU A 294 19.39 14.05 7.78
CA LEU A 294 20.38 13.43 6.88
C LEU A 294 21.68 14.23 6.80
N VAL A 295 21.61 15.56 6.74
CA VAL A 295 22.77 16.45 6.75
C VAL A 295 23.56 16.26 8.05
N GLU A 296 22.90 16.27 9.21
CA GLU A 296 23.54 16.07 10.52
C GLU A 296 24.27 14.72 10.65
N TYR A 297 23.69 13.65 10.11
CA TYR A 297 24.29 12.31 10.19
C TYR A 297 25.42 12.10 9.18
N SER A 298 25.48 12.89 8.10
CA SER A 298 26.51 12.75 7.06
C SER A 298 27.92 13.10 7.51
N GLY A 299 28.06 13.89 8.57
CA GLY A 299 29.35 14.18 9.20
C GLY A 299 29.85 13.09 10.16
N ARG A 300 29.08 12.03 10.40
CA ARG A 300 29.40 10.98 11.39
C ARG A 300 30.05 9.76 10.72
N SER A 301 30.95 9.09 11.44
CA SER A 301 31.68 7.90 10.97
C SER A 301 30.79 6.70 10.62
N ASN A 302 29.57 6.61 11.18
CA ASN A 302 28.62 5.52 10.95
C ASN A 302 27.39 5.97 10.13
N PHE A 303 27.64 6.58 8.98
CA PHE A 303 26.60 7.15 8.12
C PHE A 303 25.55 6.12 7.64
N ASP A 304 25.96 4.90 7.30
CA ASP A 304 25.04 3.82 6.87
C ASP A 304 24.04 3.44 7.97
N ALA A 305 24.51 3.35 9.22
CA ALA A 305 23.65 3.08 10.36
C ALA A 305 22.71 4.26 10.67
N GLY A 306 23.20 5.49 10.44
CA GLY A 306 22.42 6.72 10.55
C GLY A 306 21.26 6.78 9.56
N ILE A 307 21.53 6.61 8.26
CA ILE A 307 20.51 6.60 7.21
C ILE A 307 19.46 5.52 7.47
N ARG A 308 19.89 4.30 7.87
CA ARG A 308 18.98 3.22 8.22
C ARG A 308 18.03 3.63 9.34
N LYS A 309 18.56 4.22 10.41
CA LYS A 309 17.75 4.66 11.56
C LYS A 309 16.76 5.75 11.14
N ILE A 310 17.20 6.75 10.38
CA ILE A 310 16.33 7.83 9.87
C ILE A 310 15.21 7.25 9.00
N GLY A 311 15.54 6.33 8.09
CA GLY A 311 14.56 5.69 7.21
C GLY A 311 13.49 4.92 7.97
N LEU A 312 13.89 4.09 8.96
CA LEU A 312 12.95 3.34 9.80
C LEU A 312 12.05 4.27 10.63
N MET A 313 12.63 5.27 11.31
CA MET A 313 11.87 6.24 12.10
C MET A 313 10.87 7.03 11.23
N THR A 314 11.28 7.45 10.03
CA THR A 314 10.38 8.17 9.11
C THR A 314 9.15 7.35 8.76
N ILE A 315 9.32 6.05 8.47
CA ILE A 315 8.20 5.15 8.15
C ILE A 315 7.28 4.96 9.37
N GLU A 316 7.85 4.77 10.56
CA GLU A 316 7.12 4.60 11.82
C GLU A 316 6.31 5.86 12.18
N GLU A 317 6.95 7.02 12.18
CA GLU A 317 6.28 8.31 12.45
C GLU A 317 5.13 8.59 11.47
N VAL A 318 5.30 8.25 10.19
CA VAL A 318 4.23 8.41 9.20
C VAL A 318 3.04 7.50 9.53
N ALA A 319 3.28 6.25 9.93
CA ALA A 319 2.21 5.34 10.32
C ALA A 319 1.44 5.86 11.56
N GLU A 320 2.14 6.40 12.55
CA GLU A 320 1.53 6.99 13.75
C GLU A 320 0.71 8.24 13.42
N ARG A 321 1.26 9.16 12.60
CA ARG A 321 0.53 10.37 12.15
C ARG A 321 -0.75 10.02 11.42
N ILE A 322 -0.73 8.99 10.57
CA ILE A 322 -1.92 8.50 9.85
C ILE A 322 -2.95 7.95 10.82
N LYS A 323 -2.53 7.15 11.81
CA LYS A 323 -3.42 6.60 12.83
C LYS A 323 -4.13 7.70 13.61
N MET A 324 -3.41 8.71 14.10
CA MET A 324 -4.01 9.84 14.83
C MET A 324 -4.99 10.64 13.97
N ARG A 325 -4.60 11.02 12.75
CA ARG A 325 -5.47 11.80 11.85
C ARG A 325 -6.72 11.02 11.44
N SER A 326 -6.59 9.71 11.23
CA SER A 326 -7.73 8.86 10.90
C SER A 326 -8.72 8.71 12.04
N ALA A 327 -8.25 8.71 13.29
CA ALA A 327 -9.12 8.69 14.46
C ALA A 327 -9.97 9.97 14.56
N ALA A 328 -9.36 11.14 14.34
CA ALA A 328 -10.10 12.41 14.32
C ALA A 328 -11.17 12.43 13.20
N LEU A 329 -10.79 12.04 11.98
CA LEU A 329 -11.73 11.94 10.85
C LEU A 329 -12.88 10.97 11.15
N ARG A 330 -12.58 9.82 11.75
CA ARG A 330 -13.58 8.83 12.18
C ARG A 330 -14.58 9.45 13.14
N SER A 331 -14.11 10.17 14.17
CA SER A 331 -14.99 10.80 15.16
C SER A 331 -15.92 11.83 14.53
N VAL A 332 -15.40 12.65 13.60
CA VAL A 332 -16.20 13.63 12.85
C VAL A 332 -17.27 12.94 11.98
N LEU A 333 -16.89 11.91 11.22
CA LEU A 333 -17.83 11.17 10.39
C LEU A 333 -18.89 10.44 11.22
N MET A 334 -18.50 9.88 12.37
CA MET A 334 -19.43 9.22 13.29
C MET A 334 -20.45 10.20 13.86
N ALA A 335 -20.02 11.41 14.26
CA ALA A 335 -20.91 12.47 14.70
C ALA A 335 -21.86 12.91 13.58
N LEU A 336 -21.36 13.05 12.35
CA LEU A 336 -22.18 13.42 11.19
C LEU A 336 -23.24 12.36 10.86
N VAL A 337 -22.88 11.07 10.89
CA VAL A 337 -23.83 9.97 10.74
C VAL A 337 -24.88 10.00 11.85
N GLY A 338 -24.47 10.14 13.10
CA GLY A 338 -25.40 10.23 14.24
C GLY A 338 -26.37 11.40 14.12
N LEU A 339 -25.87 12.59 13.77
CA LEU A 339 -26.70 13.78 13.55
C LEU A 339 -27.68 13.57 12.39
N THR A 340 -27.23 12.94 11.30
CA THR A 340 -28.09 12.65 10.15
C THR A 340 -29.21 11.70 10.53
N ILE A 341 -28.93 10.66 11.33
CA ILE A 341 -29.95 9.72 11.82
C ILE A 341 -30.96 10.45 12.71
N ILE A 342 -30.48 11.22 13.69
CA ILE A 342 -31.35 11.99 14.60
C ILE A 342 -32.23 12.96 13.79
N PHE A 343 -31.65 13.70 12.85
CA PHE A 343 -32.38 14.63 11.99
C PHE A 343 -33.44 13.92 11.14
N THR A 344 -33.08 12.78 10.56
CA THR A 344 -33.99 11.95 9.75
C THR A 344 -35.16 11.43 10.58
N VAL A 345 -34.88 10.82 11.74
CA VAL A 345 -35.91 10.26 12.62
C VAL A 345 -36.81 11.35 13.20
N ALA A 346 -36.23 12.47 13.64
CA ALA A 346 -37.01 13.59 14.18
C ALA A 346 -37.93 14.18 13.11
N GLY A 347 -37.43 14.39 11.88
CA GLY A 347 -38.25 14.87 10.77
C GLY A 347 -39.39 13.91 10.44
N MET A 348 -39.13 12.60 10.44
CA MET A 348 -40.16 11.58 10.19
C MET A 348 -41.23 11.53 11.28
N LEU A 349 -40.83 11.56 12.55
CA LEU A 349 -41.79 11.60 13.65
C LEU A 349 -42.65 12.85 13.58
N GLN A 350 -42.06 14.00 13.24
CA GLN A 350 -42.81 15.25 13.13
C GLN A 350 -43.84 15.22 11.99
N ILE A 351 -43.44 14.71 10.81
CA ILE A 351 -44.35 14.52 9.67
C ILE A 351 -45.44 13.51 10.03
N GLY A 352 -45.09 12.40 10.69
CA GLY A 352 -46.05 11.37 11.09
C GLY A 352 -47.12 11.86 12.06
N HIS A 353 -46.75 12.63 13.08
CA HIS A 353 -47.72 13.22 14.01
C HIS A 353 -48.63 14.24 13.29
N ALA A 354 -48.05 15.14 12.49
CA ALA A 354 -48.82 16.13 11.74
C ALA A 354 -49.74 15.50 10.69
N ALA A 355 -49.31 14.40 10.05
CA ALA A 355 -50.15 13.64 9.12
C ALA A 355 -51.35 12.99 9.81
N GLY A 356 -51.20 12.56 11.07
CA GLY A 356 -52.30 12.06 11.88
C GLY A 356 -53.35 13.14 12.17
N GLU A 357 -52.91 14.31 12.64
CA GLU A 357 -53.78 15.46 12.88
C GLU A 357 -54.46 15.94 11.58
N TYR A 358 -53.72 15.94 10.46
CA TYR A 358 -54.25 16.31 9.15
C TYR A 358 -55.36 15.34 8.69
N ALA A 359 -55.14 14.04 8.86
CA ALA A 359 -56.15 13.03 8.52
C ALA A 359 -57.41 13.18 9.36
N GLU A 360 -57.29 13.44 10.67
CA GLU A 360 -58.44 13.69 11.55
C GLU A 360 -59.22 14.95 11.16
N SER A 361 -58.57 15.96 10.57
CA SER A 361 -59.23 17.20 10.12
C SER A 361 -59.99 17.08 8.78
N MET A 362 -59.75 16.00 8.02
CA MET A 362 -60.41 15.75 6.72
C MET A 362 -61.70 14.92 6.83
N PHE A 363 -61.91 14.25 7.96
CA PHE A 363 -63.13 13.49 8.28
C PHE A 363 -64.01 14.29 9.24
#